data_AF-A0A2E2IRB4-F1
#
_entry.id   AF-A0A2E2IRB4-F1
#
_cell.length_a   1.000
_cell.length_b   1.000
_cell.length_c   1.000
_cell.angle_alpha   90.00
_cell.angle_beta   90.00
_cell.angle_gamma   90.00
#
_symmetry.space_group_name_H-M   'P 1'
#
loop_
_entity.id
_entity.type
_entity.pdbx_description
1 polymer ?
#
loop_
_entity_poly.entity_id
_entity_poly.type
_entity_poly.pdbx_seq_one_letter_code
_entity_poly.pdbx_strand_id
1 'polypeptide(L)'
;MTEQSKIDRKNAQEAHKSASLFERADAAFGLDGLGPVSVPKNLPKAKRRPAPAPAPAPAPAPAPARPSPQQAVPASSIEAKAAPQAQQDPAPRVEPAVEFSGPRVTIEREYLHDAGLIVPEEPVTGLLEEFRIVKRELLADARASGSAAARRILVCSPLPGEGKTYCATNLAIALAAERDIEVVLVDADVLNPTIARRLGLETGPGLMDALVNPNLHPEELVSPTDIDGLFILQAGTSSALDAEYLTSARTGEVLARLTQGAPNRFVIFDTPPALAASPAAELAAHVGQALLVVRADETSRAALEDARQLLSACPDIKLLLNAAQFSPSGRRFGDYGERGE
;
A
#
# COMPACT_ATOMS: atom_id res chain seq x y z
N MET A 1 -0.75 20.49 7.75
CA MET A 1 -0.39 21.24 8.98
C MET A 1 0.58 22.35 8.58
N THR A 2 0.43 23.57 9.09
CA THR A 2 1.38 24.67 8.85
C THR A 2 2.33 24.82 10.03
N GLU A 3 3.61 25.08 9.76
CA GLU A 3 4.61 25.30 10.81
C GLU A 3 4.39 26.66 11.48
N GLN A 4 4.01 26.65 12.77
CA GLN A 4 3.76 27.89 13.52
C GLN A 4 4.99 28.82 13.59
N SER A 5 6.21 28.29 13.44
CA SER A 5 7.45 29.07 13.45
C SER A 5 7.62 29.97 12.22
N LYS A 6 6.91 29.71 11.13
CA LYS A 6 6.95 30.49 9.88
C LYS A 6 5.86 31.56 9.79
N ILE A 7 4.99 31.67 10.79
CA ILE A 7 3.95 32.70 10.87
C ILE A 7 4.60 33.97 11.42
N ASP A 8 4.65 35.04 10.63
CA ASP A 8 5.22 36.32 11.05
C ASP A 8 4.37 36.93 12.19
N ARG A 9 4.85 36.75 13.43
CA ARG A 9 4.21 37.26 14.65
C ARG A 9 4.72 38.65 15.06
N LYS A 10 5.51 39.34 14.22
CA LYS A 10 6.10 40.64 14.59
C LYS A 10 5.05 41.69 14.99
N ASN A 11 3.83 41.63 14.44
CA ASN A 11 2.75 42.55 14.83
C ASN A 11 1.91 42.08 16.05
N ALA A 12 2.09 40.85 16.54
CA ALA A 12 1.39 40.34 17.72
C ALA A 12 2.22 40.47 19.01
N GLN A 13 3.53 40.68 18.89
CA GLN A 13 4.48 40.71 20.02
C GLN A 13 4.62 42.08 20.70
N GLU A 14 4.14 43.17 20.10
CA GLU A 14 4.12 44.49 20.77
C GLU A 14 3.00 44.63 21.82
N ALA A 15 1.99 43.75 21.82
CA ALA A 15 0.86 43.82 22.77
C ALA A 15 0.97 42.88 24.00
N HIS A 16 1.99 42.01 24.08
CA HIS A 16 1.98 40.90 25.05
C HIS A 16 3.29 40.61 25.79
N LYS A 17 4.18 41.60 25.93
CA LYS A 17 5.31 41.51 26.87
C LYS A 17 4.88 41.93 28.27
N SER A 18 4.22 41.05 29.03
CA SER A 18 4.30 41.03 30.52
C SER A 18 3.40 40.03 31.25
N ALA A 19 2.92 38.93 30.64
CA ALA A 19 2.25 37.89 31.43
C ALA A 19 2.39 36.51 30.79
N SER A 20 2.79 35.53 31.60
CA SER A 20 2.79 34.11 31.25
C SER A 20 1.37 33.64 30.90
N LEU A 21 1.26 32.55 30.14
CA LEU A 21 -0.03 31.91 29.85
C LEU A 21 -0.79 31.51 31.13
N PHE A 22 -0.05 31.16 32.19
CA PHE A 22 -0.60 30.81 33.49
C PHE A 22 -1.22 32.01 34.21
N GLU A 23 -0.54 33.16 34.23
CA GLU A 23 -1.06 34.40 34.84
C GLU A 23 -2.32 34.93 34.12
N ARG A 24 -2.43 34.71 32.81
CA ARG A 24 -3.63 35.07 32.04
C ARG A 24 -4.81 34.15 32.30
N ALA A 25 -4.56 32.85 32.47
CA ALA A 25 -5.60 31.88 32.80
C ALA A 25 -6.11 32.10 34.24
N ASP A 26 -5.22 32.41 35.16
CA ASP A 26 -5.58 32.67 36.56
C ASP A 26 -6.41 33.96 36.71
N ALA A 27 -6.02 35.05 36.04
CA ALA A 27 -6.79 36.30 36.05
C ALA A 27 -8.17 36.19 35.38
N ALA A 28 -8.34 35.31 34.38
CA ALA A 28 -9.60 35.13 33.67
C ALA A 28 -10.57 34.17 34.36
N PHE A 29 -10.06 33.20 35.13
CA PHE A 29 -10.85 32.09 35.66
C PHE A 29 -10.79 31.93 37.19
N GLY A 30 -9.97 32.73 37.90
CA GLY A 30 -9.90 32.76 39.36
C GLY A 30 -9.54 31.41 39.97
N LEU A 31 -8.34 30.90 39.70
CA LEU A 31 -7.95 29.52 40.01
C LEU A 31 -7.33 29.35 41.41
N ASP A 32 -7.23 30.42 42.20
CA ASP A 32 -6.72 30.45 43.59
C ASP A 32 -7.43 29.50 44.58
N GLY A 33 -8.56 28.90 44.20
CA GLY A 33 -9.36 28.00 45.04
C GLY A 33 -9.19 26.50 44.80
N LEU A 34 -8.42 26.05 43.80
CA LEU A 34 -8.36 24.63 43.41
C LEU A 34 -7.21 23.89 44.09
N GLY A 35 -7.44 23.49 45.34
CA GLY A 35 -6.62 22.48 46.00
C GLY A 35 -6.81 21.08 45.39
N PRO A 36 -5.83 20.17 45.55
CA PRO A 36 -5.97 18.79 45.08
C PRO A 36 -7.17 18.12 45.75
N VAL A 37 -8.07 17.54 44.95
CA VAL A 37 -9.22 16.78 45.45
C VAL A 37 -8.71 15.57 46.23
N SER A 38 -9.16 15.45 47.49
CA SER A 38 -8.82 14.33 48.36
C SER A 38 -9.32 13.01 47.74
N VAL A 39 -8.39 12.11 47.41
CA VAL A 39 -8.72 10.76 46.93
C VAL A 39 -9.31 9.95 48.10
N PRO A 40 -10.51 9.37 47.99
CA PRO A 40 -11.06 8.51 49.03
C PRO A 40 -10.17 7.28 49.24
N LYS A 41 -9.81 6.97 50.49
CA LYS A 41 -8.92 5.85 50.83
C LYS A 41 -9.51 4.46 50.52
N ASN A 42 -10.79 4.37 50.19
CA ASN A 42 -11.47 3.12 49.84
C ASN A 42 -12.10 3.21 48.44
N LEU A 43 -11.31 2.82 47.44
CA LEU A 43 -11.83 2.49 46.12
C LEU A 43 -12.45 1.08 46.16
N PRO A 44 -13.70 0.88 45.69
CA PRO A 44 -14.28 -0.45 45.61
C PRO A 44 -13.45 -1.31 44.64
N LYS A 45 -13.02 -2.49 45.10
CA LYS A 45 -12.31 -3.45 44.26
C LYS A 45 -13.16 -3.78 43.03
N ALA A 46 -12.58 -3.64 41.84
CA ALA A 46 -13.21 -4.03 40.59
C ALA A 46 -13.69 -5.49 40.68
N LYS A 47 -15.01 -5.71 40.56
CA LYS A 47 -15.57 -7.06 40.45
C LYS A 47 -15.04 -7.68 39.16
N ARG A 48 -14.16 -8.68 39.30
CA ARG A 48 -13.76 -9.56 38.20
C ARG A 48 -15.03 -10.19 37.62
N ARG A 49 -15.33 -9.86 36.37
CA ARG A 49 -16.37 -10.50 35.60
C ARG A 49 -15.92 -11.95 35.33
N PRO A 50 -16.72 -12.97 35.67
CA PRO A 50 -16.35 -14.35 35.36
C PRO A 50 -16.26 -14.53 33.84
N ALA A 51 -15.33 -15.39 33.41
CA ALA A 51 -15.12 -15.74 32.01
C ALA A 51 -16.41 -16.32 31.39
N PRO A 52 -16.72 -16.02 30.12
CA PRO A 52 -17.87 -16.62 29.45
C PRO A 52 -17.68 -18.13 29.32
N ALA A 53 -18.76 -18.89 29.59
CA ALA A 53 -18.80 -20.34 29.41
C ALA A 53 -18.62 -20.72 27.93
N PRO A 54 -18.04 -21.89 27.63
CA PRO A 54 -17.86 -22.34 26.25
C PRO A 54 -19.23 -22.59 25.59
N ALA A 55 -19.35 -22.17 24.33
CA ALA A 55 -20.55 -22.35 23.52
C ALA A 55 -20.84 -23.86 23.28
N PRO A 56 -22.12 -24.27 23.24
CA PRO A 56 -22.49 -25.64 22.92
C PRO A 56 -22.22 -25.97 21.44
N ALA A 57 -21.83 -27.22 21.18
CA ALA A 57 -21.53 -27.74 19.85
C ALA A 57 -22.73 -27.64 18.89
N PRO A 58 -22.51 -27.43 17.58
CA PRO A 58 -23.59 -27.34 16.60
C PRO A 58 -24.25 -28.71 16.38
N ALA A 59 -25.59 -28.70 16.29
CA ALA A 59 -26.40 -29.86 15.92
C ALA A 59 -26.18 -30.26 14.44
N PRO A 60 -26.32 -31.55 14.08
CA PRO A 60 -26.09 -32.01 12.72
C PRO A 60 -27.22 -31.55 11.76
N ALA A 61 -26.82 -31.15 10.56
CA ALA A 61 -27.71 -30.77 9.47
C ALA A 61 -28.52 -31.98 8.93
N PRO A 62 -29.78 -31.79 8.52
CA PRO A 62 -30.57 -32.86 7.91
C PRO A 62 -30.15 -33.12 6.46
N ALA A 63 -30.22 -34.40 6.08
CA ALA A 63 -29.87 -34.92 4.76
C ALA A 63 -30.82 -34.44 3.63
N PRO A 64 -30.35 -34.37 2.37
CA PRO A 64 -31.17 -33.94 1.25
C PRO A 64 -32.20 -34.99 0.84
N ALA A 65 -33.45 -34.57 0.70
CA ALA A 65 -34.54 -35.39 0.17
C ALA A 65 -34.38 -35.60 -1.34
N ARG A 66 -34.56 -36.85 -1.78
CA ARG A 66 -34.60 -37.26 -3.19
C ARG A 66 -35.85 -36.68 -3.88
N PRO A 67 -35.77 -36.28 -5.17
CA PRO A 67 -36.96 -35.90 -5.92
C PRO A 67 -37.73 -37.12 -6.41
N SER A 68 -39.05 -37.09 -6.24
CA SER A 68 -40.00 -38.02 -6.87
C SER A 68 -40.42 -37.48 -8.25
N PRO A 69 -40.76 -38.34 -9.22
CA PRO A 69 -41.06 -37.93 -10.59
C PRO A 69 -42.50 -37.47 -10.72
N GLN A 70 -42.73 -36.28 -11.29
CA GLN A 70 -44.06 -35.81 -11.68
C GLN A 70 -44.23 -35.80 -13.20
N GLN A 71 -45.44 -36.22 -13.57
CA GLN A 71 -45.92 -36.61 -14.87
C GLN A 71 -46.08 -35.44 -15.85
N ALA A 72 -45.89 -35.76 -17.13
CA ALA A 72 -46.25 -34.90 -18.25
C ALA A 72 -47.76 -34.88 -18.49
N VAL A 73 -48.30 -33.69 -18.78
CA VAL A 73 -49.59 -33.42 -19.43
C VAL A 73 -49.48 -32.13 -20.26
N PRO A 74 -50.30 -31.96 -21.31
CA PRO A 74 -49.82 -31.52 -22.63
C PRO A 74 -50.02 -30.03 -22.93
N ALA A 75 -49.45 -29.65 -24.09
CA ALA A 75 -49.34 -28.34 -24.68
C ALA A 75 -50.65 -27.54 -24.78
N SER A 76 -50.57 -26.25 -24.40
CA SER A 76 -51.44 -25.20 -24.90
C SER A 76 -50.57 -24.09 -25.51
N SER A 77 -50.74 -23.93 -26.82
CA SER A 77 -50.16 -22.89 -27.67
C SER A 77 -50.58 -21.49 -27.22
N ILE A 78 -49.59 -20.66 -26.85
CA ILE A 78 -49.74 -19.21 -26.72
C ILE A 78 -48.88 -18.59 -27.84
N GLU A 79 -49.54 -17.79 -28.68
CA GLU A 79 -48.95 -17.04 -29.78
C GLU A 79 -47.84 -16.10 -29.28
N ALA A 80 -46.63 -16.29 -29.79
CA ALA A 80 -45.48 -15.44 -29.51
C ALA A 80 -45.56 -14.16 -30.36
N LYS A 81 -45.90 -13.05 -29.71
CA LYS A 81 -45.66 -11.70 -30.22
C LYS A 81 -44.15 -11.46 -30.25
N ALA A 82 -43.61 -11.15 -31.43
CA ALA A 82 -42.19 -10.93 -31.66
C ALA A 82 -41.60 -9.88 -30.70
N ALA A 83 -40.64 -10.31 -29.89
CA ALA A 83 -39.80 -9.44 -29.07
C ALA A 83 -38.72 -8.79 -29.96
N PRO A 84 -38.36 -7.52 -29.72
CA PRO A 84 -37.24 -6.89 -30.41
C PRO A 84 -35.94 -7.62 -30.04
N GLN A 85 -35.16 -7.97 -31.05
CA GLN A 85 -33.86 -8.62 -30.90
C GLN A 85 -32.97 -7.75 -30.01
N ALA A 86 -32.55 -8.30 -28.87
CA ALA A 86 -31.50 -7.73 -28.05
C ALA A 86 -30.25 -7.62 -28.91
N GLN A 87 -29.81 -6.39 -29.19
CA GLN A 87 -28.49 -6.12 -29.70
C GLN A 87 -27.51 -6.72 -28.69
N GLN A 88 -26.78 -7.75 -29.11
CA GLN A 88 -25.64 -8.26 -28.36
C GLN A 88 -24.64 -7.12 -28.30
N ASP A 89 -24.37 -6.62 -27.08
CA ASP A 89 -23.25 -5.73 -26.84
C ASP A 89 -22.00 -6.37 -27.48
N PRO A 90 -21.21 -5.62 -28.26
CA PRO A 90 -19.98 -6.15 -28.81
C PRO A 90 -19.10 -6.63 -27.65
N ALA A 91 -18.59 -7.86 -27.76
CA ALA A 91 -17.65 -8.44 -26.81
C ALA A 91 -16.58 -7.41 -26.43
N PRO A 92 -16.16 -7.33 -25.14
CA PRO A 92 -15.19 -6.35 -24.70
C PRO A 92 -13.95 -6.47 -25.59
N ARG A 93 -13.62 -5.38 -26.30
CA ARG A 93 -12.38 -5.28 -27.06
C ARG A 93 -11.25 -5.41 -26.05
N VAL A 94 -10.55 -6.54 -26.07
CA VAL A 94 -9.31 -6.70 -25.31
C VAL A 94 -8.31 -5.76 -25.97
N GLU A 95 -8.07 -4.61 -25.36
CA GLU A 95 -7.00 -3.72 -25.80
C GLU A 95 -5.68 -4.49 -25.75
N PRO A 96 -4.80 -4.35 -26.76
CA PRO A 96 -3.50 -5.00 -26.75
C PRO A 96 -2.71 -4.55 -25.52
N ALA A 97 -1.97 -5.48 -24.92
CA ALA A 97 -1.09 -5.18 -23.80
C ALA A 97 -0.02 -4.16 -24.23
N VAL A 98 0.19 -3.14 -23.41
CA VAL A 98 1.30 -2.21 -23.61
C VAL A 98 2.60 -2.97 -23.30
N GLU A 99 3.48 -3.07 -24.28
CA GLU A 99 4.81 -3.67 -24.13
C GLU A 99 5.82 -2.64 -23.62
N PHE A 100 6.72 -3.08 -22.74
CA PHE A 100 7.79 -2.23 -22.22
C PHE A 100 9.00 -2.27 -23.15
N SER A 101 9.50 -1.09 -23.53
CA SER A 101 10.56 -0.92 -24.53
C SER A 101 11.77 -0.14 -24.00
N GLY A 102 11.81 0.14 -22.70
CA GLY A 102 12.95 0.80 -22.06
C GLY A 102 14.25 -0.02 -22.12
N PRO A 103 15.39 0.62 -21.82
CA PRO A 103 16.69 -0.05 -21.86
C PRO A 103 16.74 -1.18 -20.84
N ARG A 104 17.31 -2.32 -21.22
CA ARG A 104 17.53 -3.44 -20.29
C ARG A 104 18.62 -3.07 -19.29
N VAL A 105 18.37 -3.37 -18.01
CA VAL A 105 19.32 -3.17 -16.93
C VAL A 105 19.68 -4.50 -16.27
N THR A 106 20.87 -4.55 -15.66
CA THR A 106 21.38 -5.72 -14.93
C THR A 106 21.48 -5.34 -13.46
N ILE A 107 20.93 -6.19 -12.58
CA ILE A 107 21.01 -6.01 -11.12
C ILE A 107 22.09 -6.95 -10.60
N GLU A 108 23.23 -6.38 -10.22
CA GLU A 108 24.31 -7.14 -9.58
C GLU A 108 23.85 -7.64 -8.20
N ARG A 109 23.96 -8.96 -7.96
CA ARG A 109 23.43 -9.59 -6.74
C ARG A 109 24.12 -9.09 -5.47
N GLU A 110 25.35 -8.61 -5.56
CA GLU A 110 26.07 -7.99 -4.43
C GLU A 110 25.30 -6.80 -3.85
N TYR A 111 24.67 -5.97 -4.69
CA TYR A 111 23.82 -4.88 -4.21
C TYR A 111 22.57 -5.38 -3.47
N LEU A 112 21.98 -6.50 -3.92
CA LEU A 112 20.85 -7.12 -3.23
C LEU A 112 21.28 -7.62 -1.85
N HIS A 113 22.42 -8.31 -1.76
CA HIS A 113 22.99 -8.78 -0.50
C HIS A 113 23.27 -7.65 0.48
N ASP A 114 24.01 -6.63 0.04
CA ASP A 114 24.40 -5.49 0.87
C ASP A 114 23.18 -4.70 1.37
N ALA A 115 22.11 -4.66 0.57
CA ALA A 115 20.85 -4.03 0.93
C ALA A 115 19.92 -4.93 1.79
N GLY A 116 20.31 -6.19 2.05
CA GLY A 116 19.52 -7.18 2.77
C GLY A 116 18.25 -7.63 2.02
N LEU A 117 18.26 -7.55 0.70
CA LEU A 117 17.13 -7.90 -0.16
C LEU A 117 17.12 -9.39 -0.49
N ILE A 118 15.96 -9.89 -0.91
CA ILE A 118 15.79 -11.24 -1.44
C ILE A 118 16.63 -11.38 -2.71
N VAL A 119 17.45 -12.43 -2.76
CA VAL A 119 18.18 -12.84 -3.97
C VAL A 119 17.41 -14.00 -4.63
N PRO A 120 16.87 -13.83 -5.85
CA PRO A 120 15.97 -14.82 -6.46
C PRO A 120 16.56 -16.23 -6.62
N GLU A 121 17.86 -16.31 -6.90
CA GLU A 121 18.55 -17.58 -7.18
C GLU A 121 18.98 -18.34 -5.92
N GLU A 122 18.82 -17.74 -4.74
CA GLU A 122 19.28 -18.30 -3.48
C GLU A 122 18.23 -19.19 -2.80
N PRO A 123 18.65 -20.05 -1.85
CA PRO A 123 17.74 -20.84 -1.04
C PRO A 123 16.67 -19.98 -0.36
N VAL A 124 15.52 -20.61 -0.10
CA VAL A 124 14.42 -19.95 0.60
C VAL A 124 14.87 -19.53 2.00
N THR A 125 14.91 -18.23 2.22
CA THR A 125 15.19 -17.62 3.52
C THR A 125 13.90 -17.34 4.29
N GLY A 126 14.01 -17.12 5.60
CA GLY A 126 12.88 -16.64 6.40
C GLY A 126 12.24 -15.35 5.84
N LEU A 127 13.05 -14.45 5.28
CA LEU A 127 12.59 -13.21 4.64
C LEU A 127 11.64 -13.48 3.46
N LEU A 128 11.98 -14.43 2.59
CA LEU A 128 11.13 -14.78 1.46
C LEU A 128 9.78 -15.34 1.92
N GLU A 129 9.75 -16.15 2.98
CA GLU A 129 8.50 -16.65 3.56
C GLU A 129 7.62 -15.55 4.16
N GLU A 130 8.22 -14.54 4.80
CA GLU A 130 7.49 -13.37 5.30
C GLU A 130 6.81 -12.62 4.15
N PHE A 131 7.54 -12.34 3.07
CA PHE A 131 6.97 -11.68 1.89
C PHE A 131 6.01 -12.58 1.10
N ARG A 132 6.11 -13.92 1.20
CA ARG A 132 5.11 -14.87 0.66
C ARG A 132 3.74 -14.68 1.31
N ILE A 133 3.67 -14.41 2.62
CA ILE A 133 2.40 -14.09 3.28
C ILE A 133 1.83 -12.78 2.71
N VAL A 134 2.65 -11.74 2.66
CA VAL A 134 2.22 -10.40 2.21
C VAL A 134 1.70 -10.46 0.79
N LYS A 135 2.45 -11.07 -0.13
CA LYS A 135 2.06 -11.14 -1.54
C LYS A 135 0.79 -11.97 -1.76
N ARG A 136 0.57 -13.04 -0.99
CA ARG A 136 -0.62 -13.89 -1.14
C ARG A 136 -1.90 -13.11 -0.91
N GLU A 137 -1.91 -12.25 0.11
CA GLU A 137 -3.06 -11.38 0.39
C GLU A 137 -3.31 -10.40 -0.76
N LEU A 138 -2.26 -9.67 -1.18
CA LEU A 138 -2.36 -8.67 -2.26
C LEU A 138 -2.83 -9.29 -3.60
N LEU A 139 -2.36 -10.50 -3.91
CA LEU A 139 -2.78 -11.24 -5.09
C LEU A 139 -4.24 -11.72 -4.99
N ALA A 140 -4.69 -12.13 -3.81
CA ALA A 140 -6.07 -12.56 -3.61
C ALA A 140 -7.04 -11.40 -3.85
N ASP A 141 -6.75 -10.23 -3.30
CA ASP A 141 -7.58 -9.04 -3.46
C ASP A 141 -7.57 -8.50 -4.90
N ALA A 142 -6.42 -8.51 -5.55
CA ALA A 142 -6.31 -8.16 -6.97
C ALA A 142 -7.17 -9.07 -7.87
N ARG A 143 -7.17 -10.37 -7.60
CA ARG A 143 -8.01 -11.34 -8.32
C ARG A 143 -9.50 -11.18 -8.01
N ALA A 144 -9.85 -10.92 -6.74
CA ALA A 144 -11.23 -10.72 -6.32
C ALA A 144 -11.84 -9.45 -6.93
N SER A 145 -11.07 -8.37 -7.02
CA SER A 145 -11.51 -7.12 -7.67
C SER A 145 -11.56 -7.24 -9.20
N GLY A 146 -10.55 -7.88 -9.81
CA GLY A 146 -10.40 -7.96 -11.27
C GLY A 146 -10.10 -6.62 -11.96
N SER A 147 -9.96 -5.53 -11.21
CA SER A 147 -9.70 -4.19 -11.76
C SER A 147 -8.21 -3.92 -11.95
N ALA A 148 -7.87 -3.09 -12.95
CA ALA A 148 -6.49 -2.61 -13.14
C ALA A 148 -5.99 -1.80 -11.93
N ALA A 149 -6.89 -1.08 -11.23
CA ALA A 149 -6.56 -0.38 -10.00
C ALA A 149 -6.09 -1.33 -8.89
N ALA A 150 -6.72 -2.49 -8.72
CA ALA A 150 -6.34 -3.44 -7.69
C ALA A 150 -4.93 -4.06 -7.90
N ARG A 151 -4.37 -3.98 -9.12
CA ARG A 151 -2.99 -4.39 -9.40
C ARG A 151 -1.95 -3.28 -9.20
N ARG A 152 -2.40 -2.06 -8.89
CA ARG A 152 -1.57 -0.93 -8.51
C ARG A 152 -1.52 -0.87 -6.99
N ILE A 153 -0.33 -1.04 -6.44
CA ILE A 153 -0.06 -1.17 -5.01
C ILE A 153 0.83 -0.01 -4.58
N LEU A 154 0.35 0.81 -3.65
CA LEU A 154 1.15 1.87 -3.04
C LEU A 154 1.86 1.33 -1.81
N VAL A 155 3.17 1.55 -1.69
CA VAL A 155 3.94 1.25 -0.48
C VAL A 155 4.38 2.58 0.13
N CYS A 156 3.99 2.79 1.38
CA CYS A 156 4.25 4.04 2.10
C CYS A 156 4.50 3.75 3.58
N SER A 157 4.92 4.77 4.33
CA SER A 157 5.08 4.71 5.78
C SER A 157 4.67 6.04 6.41
N PRO A 158 4.25 6.11 7.68
CA PRO A 158 3.96 7.39 8.34
C PRO A 158 5.14 8.37 8.32
N LEU A 159 6.35 7.90 8.63
CA LEU A 159 7.55 8.70 8.88
C LEU A 159 8.77 8.21 8.08
N PRO A 160 9.79 9.06 7.86
CA PRO A 160 11.05 8.63 7.25
C PRO A 160 11.76 7.52 8.04
N GLY A 161 12.47 6.63 7.33
CA GLY A 161 13.31 5.60 7.97
C GLY A 161 12.59 4.31 8.37
N GLU A 162 11.29 4.18 8.10
CA GLU A 162 10.49 3.02 8.52
C GLU A 162 10.66 1.77 7.62
N GLY A 163 11.45 1.88 6.55
CA GLY A 163 11.79 0.77 5.66
C GLY A 163 10.84 0.57 4.48
N LYS A 164 10.04 1.58 4.11
CA LYS A 164 9.13 1.57 2.94
C LYS A 164 9.77 1.02 1.66
N THR A 165 10.93 1.54 1.26
CA THR A 165 11.64 1.12 0.05
C THR A 165 12.15 -0.32 0.14
N TYR A 166 12.64 -0.72 1.32
CA TYR A 166 13.07 -2.09 1.56
C TYR A 166 11.90 -3.07 1.39
N CYS A 167 10.74 -2.74 1.97
CA CYS A 167 9.53 -3.54 1.83
C CYS A 167 9.00 -3.54 0.40
N ALA A 168 8.98 -2.39 -0.29
CA ALA A 168 8.55 -2.28 -1.68
C ALA A 168 9.40 -3.15 -2.61
N THR A 169 10.73 -3.09 -2.46
CA THR A 169 11.67 -3.83 -3.31
C THR A 169 11.57 -5.34 -3.08
N ASN A 170 11.56 -5.78 -1.81
CA ASN A 170 11.39 -7.20 -1.49
C ASN A 170 10.02 -7.75 -1.92
N LEU A 171 8.97 -6.96 -1.77
CA LEU A 171 7.65 -7.33 -2.28
C LEU A 171 7.65 -7.48 -3.79
N ALA A 172 8.34 -6.58 -4.52
CA ALA A 172 8.46 -6.65 -5.96
C ALA A 172 9.16 -7.92 -6.42
N ILE A 173 10.32 -8.23 -5.83
CA ILE A 173 11.09 -9.44 -6.11
C ILE A 173 10.26 -10.70 -5.79
N ALA A 174 9.58 -10.71 -4.63
CA ALA A 174 8.76 -11.84 -4.23
C ALA A 174 7.54 -12.06 -5.15
N LEU A 175 6.92 -10.99 -5.67
CA LEU A 175 5.84 -11.08 -6.65
C LEU A 175 6.34 -11.52 -8.03
N ALA A 176 7.50 -11.02 -8.47
CA ALA A 176 8.10 -11.37 -9.76
C ALA A 176 8.49 -12.86 -9.84
N ALA A 177 8.79 -13.48 -8.70
CA ALA A 177 9.03 -14.92 -8.61
C ALA A 177 7.78 -15.79 -8.87
N GLU A 178 6.58 -15.21 -8.94
CA GLU A 178 5.36 -15.94 -9.33
C GLU A 178 5.31 -16.12 -10.85
N ARG A 179 4.90 -17.32 -11.28
CA ARG A 179 4.78 -17.62 -12.71
C ARG A 179 3.74 -16.72 -13.37
N ASP A 180 4.07 -16.28 -14.58
CA ASP A 180 3.21 -15.45 -15.44
C ASP A 180 2.82 -14.10 -14.81
N ILE A 181 3.54 -13.63 -13.78
CA ILE A 181 3.35 -12.31 -13.17
C ILE A 181 4.47 -11.38 -13.61
N GLU A 182 4.08 -10.19 -14.06
CA GLU A 182 4.99 -9.09 -14.32
C GLU A 182 4.86 -8.06 -13.19
N VAL A 183 5.97 -7.52 -12.71
CA VAL A 183 6.00 -6.53 -11.64
C VAL A 183 6.82 -5.33 -12.08
N VAL A 184 6.18 -4.17 -12.12
CA VAL A 184 6.87 -2.88 -12.29
C VAL A 184 7.07 -2.26 -10.91
N LEU A 185 8.32 -2.16 -10.47
CA LEU A 185 8.69 -1.39 -9.30
C LEU A 185 8.97 0.05 -9.73
N VAL A 186 8.15 0.98 -9.25
CA VAL A 186 8.21 2.41 -9.55
C VAL A 186 8.80 3.15 -8.36
N ASP A 187 9.91 3.86 -8.56
CA ASP A 187 10.44 4.82 -7.58
C ASP A 187 9.60 6.11 -7.67
N ALA A 188 8.58 6.22 -6.83
CA ALA A 188 7.72 7.40 -6.73
C ALA A 188 8.10 8.31 -5.54
N ASP A 189 9.23 8.04 -4.86
CA ASP A 189 9.84 8.93 -3.86
C ASP A 189 10.75 9.93 -4.55
N VAL A 190 10.14 10.84 -5.32
CA VAL A 190 10.85 11.84 -6.13
C VAL A 190 11.66 12.84 -5.30
N LEU A 191 11.34 12.96 -4.00
CA LEU A 191 12.07 13.82 -3.06
C LEU A 191 13.39 13.18 -2.63
N ASN A 192 13.43 11.85 -2.54
CA ASN A 192 14.63 11.10 -2.17
C ASN A 192 14.62 9.72 -2.84
N PRO A 193 14.84 9.65 -4.16
CA PRO A 193 14.79 8.39 -4.89
C PRO A 193 15.96 7.51 -4.47
N THR A 194 15.67 6.25 -4.13
CA THR A 194 16.69 5.33 -3.60
C THR A 194 16.75 3.98 -4.29
N ILE A 195 15.79 3.65 -5.16
CA ILE A 195 15.72 2.32 -5.79
C ILE A 195 16.92 2.08 -6.69
N ALA A 196 17.25 3.04 -7.58
CA ALA A 196 18.38 2.90 -8.50
C ALA A 196 19.68 2.59 -7.74
N ARG A 197 19.99 3.38 -6.71
CA ARG A 197 21.18 3.18 -5.85
C ARG A 197 21.16 1.83 -5.12
N ARG A 198 20.01 1.39 -4.61
CA ARG A 198 19.88 0.10 -3.91
C ARG A 198 20.06 -1.11 -4.82
N LEU A 199 19.78 -0.94 -6.12
CA LEU A 199 19.88 -2.00 -7.13
C LEU A 199 21.16 -1.90 -7.98
N GLY A 200 22.08 -0.98 -7.65
CA GLY A 200 23.31 -0.77 -8.42
C GLY A 200 23.11 -0.17 -9.80
N LEU A 201 22.00 0.52 -10.03
CA LEU A 201 21.64 1.10 -11.33
C LEU A 201 22.09 2.55 -11.44
N GLU A 202 22.46 2.94 -12.66
CA GLU A 202 22.63 4.35 -13.00
C GLU A 202 21.28 5.06 -13.00
N THR A 203 21.27 6.32 -12.52
CA THR A 203 20.08 7.16 -12.55
C THR A 203 19.76 7.56 -13.98
N GLY A 204 18.51 7.38 -14.40
CA GLY A 204 18.04 7.70 -15.74
C GLY A 204 16.64 8.34 -15.74
N PRO A 205 16.06 8.59 -16.92
CA PRO A 205 14.72 9.12 -17.05
C PRO A 205 13.68 8.15 -16.46
N GLY A 206 12.55 8.68 -16.00
CA GLY A 206 11.58 7.90 -15.25
C GLY A 206 10.19 8.53 -15.14
N LEU A 207 9.51 8.23 -14.04
CA LEU A 207 8.13 8.64 -13.78
C LEU A 207 7.91 10.13 -14.00
N MET A 208 8.78 10.98 -13.45
CA MET A 208 8.65 12.43 -13.57
C MET A 208 8.82 12.92 -15.00
N ASP A 209 9.75 12.35 -15.78
CA ASP A 209 9.94 12.74 -17.17
C ASP A 209 8.69 12.43 -18.02
N ALA A 210 8.02 11.30 -17.78
CA ALA A 210 6.76 10.94 -18.43
C ALA A 210 5.59 11.86 -18.01
N LEU A 211 5.56 12.31 -16.75
CA LEU A 211 4.57 13.27 -16.27
C LEU A 211 4.80 14.67 -16.83
N VAL A 212 6.05 15.10 -16.98
CA VAL A 212 6.41 16.43 -17.48
C VAL A 212 6.21 16.53 -19.00
N ASN A 213 6.60 15.51 -19.75
CA ASN A 213 6.60 15.55 -21.21
C ASN A 213 5.46 14.71 -21.82
N PRO A 214 4.34 15.34 -22.24
CA PRO A 214 3.75 15.18 -23.56
C PRO A 214 3.84 13.80 -24.19
N ASN A 215 4.96 13.70 -24.90
CA ASN A 215 5.28 12.76 -25.94
C ASN A 215 6.20 11.65 -25.44
N LEU A 216 6.53 11.64 -24.14
CA LEU A 216 7.33 10.59 -23.53
C LEU A 216 6.40 9.64 -22.78
N HIS A 217 6.22 8.45 -23.33
CA HIS A 217 5.33 7.46 -22.75
C HIS A 217 6.04 6.64 -21.66
N PRO A 218 5.36 6.30 -20.54
CA PRO A 218 6.00 5.61 -19.42
C PRO A 218 6.55 4.24 -19.82
N GLU A 219 5.92 3.50 -20.73
CA GLU A 219 6.39 2.19 -21.17
C GLU A 219 7.75 2.21 -21.90
N GLU A 220 8.15 3.35 -22.46
CA GLU A 220 9.47 3.56 -23.08
C GLU A 220 10.56 3.79 -22.02
N LEU A 221 10.17 4.04 -20.77
CA LEU A 221 11.06 4.29 -19.64
C LEU A 221 11.13 3.11 -18.67
N VAL A 222 10.21 2.15 -18.79
CA VAL A 222 10.21 0.94 -17.98
C VAL A 222 11.31 0.00 -18.46
N SER A 223 12.31 -0.20 -17.60
CA SER A 223 13.50 -0.97 -17.88
C SER A 223 13.29 -2.44 -17.45
N PRO A 224 13.34 -3.41 -18.38
CA PRO A 224 13.37 -4.83 -18.00
C PRO A 224 14.68 -5.15 -17.28
N THR A 225 14.61 -6.01 -16.27
CA THR A 225 15.80 -6.45 -15.53
C THR A 225 16.28 -7.83 -16.01
N ASP A 226 17.33 -8.34 -15.38
CA ASP A 226 17.75 -9.73 -15.48
C ASP A 226 17.18 -10.62 -14.38
N ILE A 227 16.31 -10.10 -13.52
CA ILE A 227 15.41 -10.86 -12.66
C ILE A 227 14.10 -11.07 -13.42
N ASP A 228 13.73 -12.33 -13.65
CA ASP A 228 12.55 -12.66 -14.46
C ASP A 228 11.27 -12.07 -13.86
N GLY A 229 10.40 -11.54 -14.72
CA GLY A 229 9.16 -10.84 -14.32
C GLY A 229 9.35 -9.48 -13.64
N LEU A 230 10.57 -9.03 -13.35
CA LEU A 230 10.82 -7.74 -12.68
C LEU A 230 11.23 -6.64 -13.66
N PHE A 231 10.55 -5.51 -13.56
CA PHE A 231 10.80 -4.29 -14.33
C PHE A 231 10.93 -3.09 -13.38
N ILE A 232 11.73 -2.10 -13.76
CA ILE A 232 11.98 -0.89 -12.97
C ILE A 232 11.53 0.34 -13.74
N LEU A 233 10.77 1.22 -13.09
CA LEU A 233 10.57 2.60 -13.53
C LEU A 233 11.22 3.52 -12.48
N GLN A 234 12.29 4.21 -12.86
CA GLN A 234 12.98 5.12 -11.96
C GLN A 234 12.13 6.38 -11.68
N ALA A 235 12.54 7.19 -10.71
CA ALA A 235 11.86 8.45 -10.41
C ALA A 235 12.01 9.46 -11.55
N GLY A 236 13.18 9.47 -12.22
CA GLY A 236 13.48 10.41 -13.28
C GLY A 236 14.02 11.74 -12.78
N THR A 237 13.94 12.76 -13.63
CA THR A 237 14.45 14.10 -13.33
C THR A 237 13.52 14.84 -12.37
N SER A 238 14.02 15.22 -11.18
CA SER A 238 13.25 16.06 -10.24
C SER A 238 13.16 17.51 -10.72
N SER A 239 12.02 18.12 -10.42
CA SER A 239 11.67 19.51 -10.71
C SER A 239 11.07 20.20 -9.49
N ALA A 240 11.12 21.53 -9.45
CA ALA A 240 10.45 22.31 -8.40
C ALA A 240 8.91 22.12 -8.40
N LEU A 241 8.34 21.61 -9.50
CA LEU A 241 6.91 21.41 -9.70
C LEU A 241 6.48 19.94 -9.53
N ASP A 242 7.32 19.08 -8.97
CA ASP A 242 7.03 17.63 -8.85
C ASP A 242 5.67 17.35 -8.23
N ALA A 243 5.32 18.07 -7.16
CA ALA A 243 4.01 17.93 -6.50
C ALA A 243 2.84 18.33 -7.42
N GLU A 244 3.00 19.33 -8.27
CA GLU A 244 1.95 19.78 -9.21
C GLU A 244 1.77 18.79 -10.37
N TYR A 245 2.87 18.20 -10.85
CA TYR A 245 2.78 17.16 -11.88
C TYR A 245 2.08 15.91 -11.35
N LEU A 246 2.37 15.52 -10.11
CA LEU A 246 1.74 14.35 -9.47
C LEU A 246 0.24 14.55 -9.21
N THR A 247 -0.23 15.77 -8.95
CA THR A 247 -1.68 16.07 -8.78
C THR A 247 -2.42 16.27 -10.10
N SER A 248 -1.70 16.30 -11.22
CA SER A 248 -2.31 16.56 -12.53
C SER A 248 -3.18 15.41 -13.01
N ALA A 249 -4.16 15.70 -13.87
CA ALA A 249 -4.99 14.67 -14.52
C ALA A 249 -4.15 13.65 -15.31
N ARG A 250 -2.98 14.07 -15.81
CA ARG A 250 -2.03 13.25 -16.55
C ARG A 250 -1.47 12.10 -15.71
N THR A 251 -1.37 12.25 -14.39
CA THR A 251 -0.95 11.16 -13.49
C THR A 251 -1.81 9.93 -13.67
N GLY A 252 -3.14 10.09 -13.71
CA GLY A 252 -4.05 8.98 -13.94
C GLY A 252 -3.81 8.27 -15.27
N GLU A 253 -3.54 9.02 -16.33
CA GLU A 253 -3.26 8.51 -17.68
C GLU A 253 -1.94 7.71 -17.71
N VAL A 254 -0.87 8.29 -17.17
CA VAL A 254 0.46 7.65 -17.10
C VAL A 254 0.39 6.35 -16.30
N LEU A 255 -0.24 6.38 -15.12
CA LEU A 255 -0.36 5.19 -14.27
C LEU A 255 -1.30 4.12 -14.87
N ALA A 256 -2.29 4.52 -15.66
CA ALA A 256 -3.17 3.57 -16.36
C ALA A 256 -2.41 2.80 -17.44
N ARG A 257 -1.56 3.47 -18.23
CA ARG A 257 -0.73 2.83 -19.27
C ARG A 257 0.12 1.69 -18.73
N LEU A 258 0.68 1.84 -17.52
CA LEU A 258 1.50 0.80 -16.89
C LEU A 258 0.78 -0.54 -16.68
N THR A 259 -0.55 -0.57 -16.69
CA THR A 259 -1.36 -1.81 -16.52
C THR A 259 -2.26 -2.12 -17.71
N GLN A 260 -2.22 -1.30 -18.77
CA GLN A 260 -3.14 -1.37 -19.89
C GLN A 260 -2.95 -2.66 -20.70
N GLY A 261 -4.04 -3.39 -20.91
CA GLY A 261 -4.06 -4.67 -21.62
C GLY A 261 -3.26 -5.82 -20.97
N ALA A 262 -2.67 -5.61 -19.79
CA ALA A 262 -1.78 -6.56 -19.11
C ALA A 262 -2.43 -7.14 -17.83
N PRO A 263 -3.21 -8.23 -17.92
CA PRO A 263 -4.02 -8.74 -16.81
C PRO A 263 -3.21 -9.27 -15.61
N ASN A 264 -1.97 -9.70 -15.85
CA ASN A 264 -1.09 -10.27 -14.82
C ASN A 264 0.01 -9.30 -14.36
N ARG A 265 -0.06 -8.03 -14.78
CA ARG A 265 0.95 -7.02 -14.44
C ARG A 265 0.55 -6.24 -13.20
N PHE A 266 1.44 -6.26 -12.22
CA PHE A 266 1.37 -5.49 -10.99
C PHE A 266 2.32 -4.30 -11.05
N VAL A 267 1.92 -3.20 -10.41
CA VAL A 267 2.74 -1.99 -10.32
C VAL A 267 2.85 -1.62 -8.85
N ILE A 268 4.07 -1.54 -8.34
CA ILE A 268 4.36 -1.21 -6.94
C ILE A 268 5.00 0.17 -6.91
N PHE A 269 4.39 1.10 -6.20
CA PHE A 269 4.90 2.46 -6.03
C PHE A 269 5.60 2.58 -4.67
N ASP A 270 6.91 2.79 -4.66
CA ASP A 270 7.60 3.25 -3.45
C ASP A 270 7.42 4.76 -3.33
N THR A 271 6.76 5.23 -2.27
CA THR A 271 6.32 6.62 -2.14
C THR A 271 6.96 7.30 -0.94
N PRO A 272 7.09 8.65 -0.89
CA PRO A 272 7.63 9.31 0.29
C PRO A 272 6.73 9.06 1.52
N PRO A 273 7.22 9.29 2.76
CA PRO A 273 6.39 9.09 3.94
C PRO A 273 5.16 10.00 3.95
N ALA A 274 4.00 9.44 4.29
CA ALA A 274 2.70 10.11 4.17
C ALA A 274 2.60 11.40 5.00
N LEU A 275 3.22 11.44 6.18
CA LEU A 275 3.20 12.64 7.03
C LEU A 275 4.28 13.66 6.67
N ALA A 276 5.26 13.28 5.84
CA ALA A 276 6.36 14.15 5.44
C ALA A 276 6.07 14.89 4.13
N ALA A 277 5.30 14.28 3.21
CA ALA A 277 5.04 14.85 1.90
C ALA A 277 3.67 14.44 1.33
N SER A 278 3.09 15.30 0.50
CA SER A 278 1.79 15.06 -0.16
C SER A 278 1.74 13.99 -1.26
N PRO A 279 2.82 13.67 -2.02
CA PRO A 279 2.75 12.72 -3.13
C PRO A 279 2.09 11.37 -2.82
N ALA A 280 2.31 10.82 -1.62
CA ALA A 280 1.72 9.55 -1.23
C ALA A 280 0.18 9.62 -1.15
N ALA A 281 -0.37 10.72 -0.64
CA ALA A 281 -1.82 10.92 -0.57
C ALA A 281 -2.44 11.09 -1.97
N GLU A 282 -1.75 11.76 -2.88
CA GLU A 282 -2.21 11.94 -4.26
C GLU A 282 -2.21 10.61 -5.04
N LEU A 283 -1.12 9.84 -4.91
CA LEU A 283 -1.03 8.52 -5.52
C LEU A 283 -2.04 7.53 -4.93
N ALA A 284 -2.48 7.72 -3.68
CA ALA A 284 -3.48 6.87 -3.04
C ALA A 284 -4.82 6.85 -3.81
N ALA A 285 -5.16 7.93 -4.52
CA ALA A 285 -6.37 8.01 -5.35
C ALA A 285 -6.27 7.19 -6.66
N HIS A 286 -5.06 6.75 -7.03
CA HIS A 286 -4.80 6.02 -8.27
C HIS A 286 -4.50 4.53 -8.05
N VAL A 287 -4.51 4.05 -6.81
CA VAL A 287 -4.21 2.66 -6.47
C VAL A 287 -5.43 1.96 -5.86
N GLY A 288 -5.52 0.66 -6.06
CA GLY A 288 -6.56 -0.15 -5.44
C GLY A 288 -6.15 -0.72 -4.08
N GLN A 289 -4.84 -0.78 -3.80
CA GLN A 289 -4.30 -1.32 -2.55
C GLN A 289 -3.16 -0.44 -2.04
N ALA A 290 -3.06 -0.27 -0.73
CA ALA A 290 -1.94 0.37 -0.06
C ALA A 290 -1.37 -0.55 1.03
N LEU A 291 -0.04 -0.66 1.07
CA LEU A 291 0.72 -1.33 2.11
C LEU A 291 1.42 -0.27 2.95
N LEU A 292 0.85 0.02 4.12
CA LEU A 292 1.39 0.98 5.06
C LEU A 292 2.38 0.30 5.99
N VAL A 293 3.66 0.59 5.79
CA VAL A 293 4.78 0.07 6.56
C VAL A 293 4.86 0.79 7.90
N VAL A 294 4.87 0.02 8.98
CA VAL A 294 4.90 0.48 10.37
C VAL A 294 6.15 -0.10 11.01
N ARG A 295 7.04 0.75 11.51
CA ARG A 295 8.25 0.30 12.18
C ARG A 295 7.93 -0.10 13.62
N ALA A 296 8.24 -1.34 13.96
CA ALA A 296 8.04 -1.89 15.29
C ALA A 296 8.78 -1.04 16.33
N ASP A 297 8.14 -0.85 17.49
CA ASP A 297 8.66 -0.13 18.66
C ASP A 297 9.03 1.36 18.43
N GLU A 298 8.83 1.90 17.23
CA GLU A 298 9.13 3.30 16.90
C GLU A 298 7.91 4.08 16.40
N THR A 299 7.11 3.51 15.49
CA THR A 299 5.96 4.22 14.92
C THR A 299 4.85 4.36 15.95
N SER A 300 4.51 5.60 16.31
CA SER A 300 3.40 5.85 17.24
C SER A 300 2.04 5.53 16.61
N ARG A 301 1.08 5.13 17.45
CA ARG A 301 -0.30 4.89 17.02
C ARG A 301 -0.95 6.14 16.40
N ALA A 302 -0.66 7.32 16.94
CA ALA A 302 -1.19 8.58 16.40
C ALA A 302 -0.68 8.84 14.98
N ALA A 303 0.63 8.69 14.74
CA ALA A 303 1.22 8.83 13.41
C ALA A 303 0.63 7.82 12.41
N LEU A 304 0.40 6.59 12.85
CA LEU A 304 -0.27 5.57 12.04
C LEU A 304 -1.71 5.97 11.66
N GLU A 305 -2.49 6.46 12.63
CA GLU A 305 -3.87 6.89 12.40
C GLU A 305 -3.94 8.09 11.45
N ASP A 306 -3.05 9.08 11.62
CA ASP A 306 -2.93 10.25 10.73
C ASP A 306 -2.53 9.84 9.31
N ALA A 307 -1.54 8.95 9.16
CA ALA A 307 -1.12 8.46 7.84
C ALA A 307 -2.23 7.68 7.14
N ARG A 308 -2.95 6.81 7.87
CA ARG A 308 -4.13 6.10 7.35
C ARG A 308 -5.22 7.06 6.89
N GLN A 309 -5.40 8.18 7.61
CA GLN A 309 -6.36 9.21 7.21
C GLN A 309 -5.93 9.94 5.93
N LEU A 310 -4.65 10.27 5.77
CA LEU A 310 -4.15 10.89 4.54
C LEU A 310 -4.27 9.97 3.32
N LEU A 311 -4.11 8.67 3.51
CA LEU A 311 -4.21 7.65 2.46
C LEU A 311 -5.65 7.16 2.21
N SER A 312 -6.67 7.80 2.81
CA SER A 312 -8.06 7.29 2.81
C SER A 312 -8.72 7.24 1.42
N ALA A 313 -8.11 7.85 0.39
CA ALA A 313 -8.55 7.72 -0.98
C ALA A 313 -8.32 6.31 -1.54
N CYS A 314 -7.35 5.57 -0.99
CA CYS A 314 -7.17 4.16 -1.29
C CYS A 314 -8.22 3.33 -0.55
N PRO A 315 -8.98 2.47 -1.24
CA PRO A 315 -10.10 1.73 -0.62
C PRO A 315 -9.63 0.62 0.34
N ASP A 316 -8.39 0.15 0.20
CA ASP A 316 -7.87 -1.00 0.91
C ASP A 316 -6.44 -0.72 1.41
N ILE A 317 -6.32 -0.50 2.72
CA ILE A 317 -5.06 -0.16 3.38
C ILE A 317 -4.71 -1.29 4.35
N LYS A 318 -3.61 -1.98 4.05
CA LYS A 318 -3.03 -3.05 4.85
C LYS A 318 -1.83 -2.54 5.64
N LEU A 319 -1.57 -3.12 6.80
CA LEU A 319 -0.41 -2.78 7.63
C LEU A 319 0.68 -3.83 7.47
N LEU A 320 1.93 -3.38 7.29
CA LEU A 320 3.11 -4.23 7.35
C LEU A 320 3.98 -3.81 8.52
N LEU A 321 4.11 -4.66 9.54
CA LEU A 321 5.01 -4.42 10.66
C LEU A 321 6.45 -4.77 10.25
N ASN A 322 7.33 -3.77 10.23
CA ASN A 322 8.74 -3.91 9.86
C ASN A 322 9.67 -3.77 11.08
N ALA A 323 10.89 -4.30 10.98
CA ALA A 323 11.91 -4.28 12.04
C ALA A 323 11.48 -4.89 13.38
N ALA A 324 10.52 -5.83 13.35
CA ALA A 324 10.05 -6.51 14.55
C ALA A 324 11.13 -7.46 15.10
N GLN A 325 11.60 -7.18 16.32
CA GLN A 325 12.57 -8.04 17.00
C GLN A 325 11.90 -9.26 17.64
N PHE A 326 10.59 -9.22 17.87
CA PHE A 326 9.84 -10.28 18.53
C PHE A 326 8.50 -10.51 17.82
N SER A 327 8.16 -11.79 17.61
CA SER A 327 6.82 -12.19 17.14
C SER A 327 6.00 -12.68 18.33
N PRO A 328 4.96 -11.94 18.77
CA PRO A 328 4.09 -12.37 19.88
C PRO A 328 3.40 -13.70 19.62
N SER A 329 3.27 -14.09 18.35
CA SER A 329 2.67 -15.35 17.93
C SER A 329 3.63 -16.55 18.02
N GLY A 330 4.91 -16.33 18.31
CA GLY A 330 5.96 -17.35 18.26
C GLY A 330 6.29 -17.84 16.83
N ARG A 331 5.57 -17.37 15.81
CA ARG A 331 5.87 -17.66 14.41
C ARG A 331 7.08 -16.84 13.99
N ARG A 332 8.21 -17.52 13.83
CA ARG A 332 9.34 -17.06 13.02
C ARG A 332 9.54 -18.10 11.94
N PHE A 333 9.75 -17.65 10.72
CA PHE A 333 10.28 -18.54 9.69
C PHE A 333 11.74 -18.78 10.03
N GLY A 334 12.09 -20.03 10.37
CA GLY A 334 13.48 -20.45 10.43
C GLY A 334 13.97 -20.78 9.03
N ASP A 335 15.28 -20.71 8.81
CA ASP A 335 15.89 -21.19 7.56
C ASP A 335 15.73 -22.71 7.50
N TYR A 336 14.73 -23.17 6.75
CA TYR A 336 14.46 -24.58 6.55
C TYR A 336 15.13 -25.00 5.23
N GLY A 337 16.45 -25.19 5.27
CA GLY A 337 17.22 -25.43 4.03
C GLY A 337 18.55 -26.15 4.17
N GLU A 338 19.29 -26.02 5.28
CA GLU A 338 20.61 -26.66 5.41
C GLU A 338 20.63 -27.73 6.51
N ARG A 339 20.23 -28.95 6.16
CA ARG A 339 20.76 -30.18 6.77
C ARG A 339 20.88 -31.28 5.72
N GLY A 340 22.12 -31.52 5.31
CA GLY A 340 22.58 -32.59 4.42
C GLY A 340 23.70 -32.01 3.55
N GLU A 341 24.98 -32.35 3.71
CA GLU A 341 25.67 -33.53 4.27
C GLU A 341 26.87 -33.14 5.14
#